data_AF-A0A382ZRC3-F1
#
_entry.id   AF-A0A382ZRC3-F1
#
_cell.length_a   1.000
_cell.length_b   1.000
_cell.length_c   1.000
_cell.angle_alpha   90.00
_cell.angle_beta   90.00
_cell.angle_gamma   90.00
#
_symmetry.space_group_name_H-M   'P 1'
#
loop_
_entity.id
_entity.type
_entity.pdbx_description
1 polymer ?
#
loop_
_entity_poly.entity_id
_entity_poly.type
_entity_poly.pdbx_seq_one_letter_code
_entity_poly.pdbx_strand_id
1 'polypeptide(L)'
;VGRPNVGKSSLLNRILGSKVSIVSRRPQTTWREIDGIYTENNSQLVIVDSPGMHKRQKRLLSKVANQSAHGAGSGADIICQVIDARHWNQEDQRVLDHFAGRGDGLWLLLNKVDLLRSPELVLPRIEELQRKHSWGQ
;
A
#
# COMPACT_ATOMS: atom_id res chain seq x y z
N VAL A 1 -1.54 -1.94 1.85
CA VAL A 1 -0.14 -2.39 2.13
C VAL A 1 0.85 -1.85 1.10
N GLY A 2 2.16 -2.00 1.31
CA GLY A 2 3.22 -1.55 0.39
C GLY A 2 4.44 -0.99 1.11
N ARG A 3 5.58 -0.87 0.41
CA ARG A 3 6.83 -0.36 1.02
C ARG A 3 6.67 1.10 1.51
N PRO A 4 7.56 1.61 2.39
CA PRO A 4 7.54 3.01 2.82
C PRO A 4 7.59 4.00 1.64
N ASN A 5 6.99 5.18 1.83
CA ASN A 5 7.05 6.32 0.90
C ASN A 5 6.43 6.11 -0.50
N VAL A 6 5.67 5.03 -0.72
CA VAL A 6 4.84 4.86 -1.94
C VAL A 6 3.59 5.74 -1.95
N GLY A 7 3.22 6.34 -0.81
CA GLY A 7 2.09 7.27 -0.70
C GLY A 7 0.79 6.67 -0.15
N LYS A 8 0.87 5.57 0.62
CA LYS A 8 -0.29 4.95 1.30
C LYS A 8 -1.09 5.95 2.13
N SER A 9 -0.43 6.63 3.08
CA SER A 9 -1.05 7.62 3.97
C SER A 9 -1.59 8.84 3.22
N SER A 10 -0.93 9.24 2.12
CA SER A 10 -1.43 10.31 1.24
C SER A 10 -2.72 9.90 0.52
N LEU A 11 -2.78 8.65 0.03
CA LEU A 11 -3.96 8.09 -0.61
C LEU A 11 -5.12 8.00 0.40
N LEU A 12 -4.87 7.50 1.60
CA LEU A 12 -5.86 7.43 2.67
C LEU A 12 -6.43 8.81 3.02
N ASN A 13 -5.58 9.80 3.25
CA ASN A 13 -6.05 11.17 3.54
C ASN A 13 -6.88 11.76 2.39
N ARG A 14 -6.53 11.42 1.15
CA ARG A 14 -7.29 11.87 -0.03
C ARG A 14 -8.67 11.22 -0.10
N ILE A 15 -8.78 9.93 0.20
CA ILE A 15 -10.07 9.22 0.27
C ILE A 15 -10.94 9.79 1.38
N LEU A 16 -10.36 10.04 2.56
CA LEU A 16 -11.10 10.55 3.72
C LEU A 16 -11.43 12.05 3.65
N GLY A 17 -10.95 12.77 2.64
CA GLY A 17 -11.11 14.23 2.52
C GLY A 17 -10.48 15.04 3.67
N SER A 18 -9.70 14.40 4.54
CA SER A 18 -9.19 14.96 5.79
C SER A 18 -7.81 14.38 6.14
N LYS A 19 -7.00 15.16 6.87
CA LYS A 19 -5.65 14.74 7.28
C LYS A 19 -5.73 13.88 8.55
N VAL A 20 -6.02 12.59 8.39
CA VAL A 20 -6.13 11.62 9.50
C VAL A 20 -4.80 10.89 9.75
N SER A 21 -4.02 10.63 8.71
CA SER A 21 -2.70 9.98 8.80
C SER A 21 -1.54 10.96 8.57
N ILE A 22 -0.45 10.78 9.33
CA ILE A 22 0.74 11.63 9.26
C ILE A 22 1.52 11.31 7.97
N VAL A 23 1.62 12.29 7.07
CA VAL A 23 2.40 12.18 5.83
C VAL A 23 3.76 12.86 6.01
N SER A 24 4.87 12.13 5.81
CA SER A 24 6.21 12.73 5.73
C SER A 24 7.11 11.99 4.74
N ARG A 25 8.18 12.65 4.29
CA ARG A 25 9.21 12.06 3.42
C ARG A 25 10.18 11.15 4.18
N ARG A 26 10.25 11.27 5.52
CA ARG A 26 11.04 10.38 6.37
C ARG A 26 10.29 9.05 6.52
N PRO A 27 10.95 7.89 6.29
CA PRO A 27 10.36 6.59 6.62
C PRO A 27 9.95 6.55 8.11
N GLN A 28 8.99 5.68 8.45
CA GLN A 28 8.51 5.45 9.83
C GLN A 28 7.70 6.62 10.43
N THR A 29 6.68 7.11 9.73
CA THR A 29 5.75 8.11 10.30
C THR A 29 4.52 7.47 10.94
N THR A 30 4.07 6.32 10.42
CA THR A 30 2.93 5.55 10.92
C THR A 30 3.42 4.41 11.82
N TRP A 31 3.28 4.57 13.15
CA TRP A 31 3.71 3.60 14.17
C TRP A 31 2.55 2.82 14.79
N ARG A 32 1.31 3.23 14.53
CA ARG A 32 0.06 2.55 14.90
C ARG A 32 -0.73 2.34 13.62
N GLU A 33 -1.48 1.23 13.52
CA GLU A 33 -2.52 1.11 12.50
C GLU A 33 -3.49 2.27 12.69
N ILE A 34 -3.76 3.00 11.60
CA ILE A 34 -4.72 4.08 11.57
C ILE A 34 -5.89 3.58 10.73
N ASP A 35 -7.03 3.44 11.38
CA ASP A 35 -8.29 3.09 10.74
C ASP A 35 -8.93 4.38 10.22
N GLY A 36 -8.94 4.51 8.90
CA GLY A 36 -9.71 5.53 8.20
C GLY A 36 -11.10 5.00 7.88
N ILE A 37 -12.13 5.64 8.41
CA ILE A 37 -13.51 5.28 8.08
C ILE A 37 -14.05 6.28 7.07
N TYR A 38 -14.32 5.82 5.85
CA TYR A 38 -15.04 6.59 4.83
C TYR A 38 -16.48 6.11 4.78
N THR A 39 -17.46 7.01 4.96
CA THR A 39 -18.88 6.66 4.90
C THR A 39 -19.54 7.47 3.78
N GLU A 40 -20.23 6.77 2.88
CA GLU A 40 -20.98 7.37 1.79
C GLU A 40 -22.35 6.68 1.68
N ASN A 41 -23.42 7.46 1.78
CA ASN A 41 -24.80 6.96 1.82
C ASN A 41 -24.98 5.87 2.89
N ASN A 42 -25.36 4.65 2.49
CA ASN A 42 -25.56 3.49 3.36
C ASN A 42 -24.37 2.53 3.39
N SER A 43 -23.19 2.98 2.91
CA SER A 43 -21.99 2.16 2.81
C SER A 43 -20.86 2.75 3.64
N GLN A 44 -20.06 1.87 4.23
CA GLN A 44 -18.88 2.26 5.01
C GLN A 44 -17.66 1.45 4.55
N LEU A 45 -16.57 2.15 4.29
CA LEU A 45 -15.28 1.60 3.93
C LEU A 45 -14.31 1.84 5.10
N VAL A 46 -13.77 0.76 5.65
CA VAL A 46 -12.72 0.81 6.67
C VAL A 46 -11.37 0.58 5.99
N ILE A 47 -10.52 1.60 6.01
CA ILE A 47 -9.20 1.58 5.39
C ILE A 47 -8.15 1.51 6.49
N VAL A 48 -7.41 0.43 6.54
CA VAL A 48 -6.32 0.23 7.51
C VAL A 48 -4.99 0.70 6.90
N ASP A 49 -4.41 1.80 7.41
CA ASP A 49 -3.04 2.21 7.03
C ASP A 49 -2.02 1.38 7.80
N SER A 50 -1.50 0.33 7.16
CA SER A 50 -0.43 -0.49 7.73
C SER A 50 0.94 0.22 7.61
N PRO A 51 1.82 0.12 8.61
CA PRO A 51 3.23 0.50 8.45
C PRO A 51 3.84 -0.15 7.21
N GLY A 52 4.76 0.56 6.54
CA GLY A 52 5.40 0.03 5.33
C GLY A 52 6.34 -1.14 5.65
N MET A 53 6.23 -2.25 4.91
CA MET A 53 7.09 -3.42 5.14
C MET A 53 8.54 -3.13 4.75
N HIS A 54 9.48 -3.41 5.66
CA HIS A 54 10.92 -3.21 5.46
C HIS A 54 11.75 -4.34 6.06
N LYS A 55 12.89 -4.66 5.43
CA LYS A 55 13.60 -5.93 5.66
C LYS A 55 14.28 -6.05 7.03
N ARG A 56 14.77 -4.98 7.66
CA ARG A 56 15.54 -5.09 8.92
C ARG A 56 16.04 -3.73 9.40
N GLN A 57 15.70 -3.34 10.63
CA GLN A 57 16.61 -2.63 11.52
C GLN A 57 16.57 -3.28 12.90
N LYS A 58 17.72 -3.36 13.57
CA LYS A 58 17.96 -4.00 14.88
C LYS A 58 17.22 -3.34 16.06
N ARG A 59 16.13 -2.59 15.84
CA ARG A 59 15.35 -1.92 16.89
C ARG A 59 13.99 -2.59 17.05
N LEU A 60 13.56 -2.80 18.31
CA LEU A 60 12.28 -3.38 18.72
C LEU A 60 11.07 -2.80 17.96
N LEU A 61 11.07 -1.51 17.67
CA LEU A 61 9.99 -0.82 16.95
C LEU A 61 9.77 -1.35 15.51
N SER A 62 10.83 -1.82 14.85
CA SER A 62 10.75 -2.41 13.50
C SER A 62 10.10 -3.79 13.50
N LYS A 63 10.20 -4.53 14.62
CA LYS A 63 9.52 -5.83 14.79
C LYS A 63 8.01 -5.63 14.99
N VAL A 64 7.61 -4.67 15.82
CA VAL A 64 6.19 -4.33 16.04
C VAL A 64 5.54 -3.86 14.74
N ALA A 65 6.19 -2.96 14.00
CA ALA A 65 5.69 -2.48 12.71
C ALA A 65 5.55 -3.61 11.66
N ASN A 66 6.48 -4.56 11.62
CA ASN A 66 6.35 -5.73 10.74
C ASN A 66 5.24 -6.69 11.23
N GLN A 67 5.08 -6.91 12.54
CA GLN A 67 3.97 -7.71 13.08
C GLN A 67 2.61 -7.08 12.78
N SER A 68 2.46 -5.77 12.94
CA SER A 68 1.25 -5.04 12.51
C SER A 68 1.07 -5.13 10.99
N ALA A 69 2.11 -4.96 10.17
CA ALA A 69 1.96 -5.12 8.72
C ALA A 69 1.58 -6.55 8.29
N HIS A 70 2.01 -7.58 9.02
CA HIS A 70 1.57 -8.98 8.82
C HIS A 70 0.13 -9.17 9.32
N GLY A 71 -0.26 -8.49 10.41
CA GLY A 71 -1.61 -8.52 10.99
C GLY A 71 -2.65 -7.74 10.20
N ALA A 72 -2.26 -6.64 9.54
CA ALA A 72 -3.14 -5.74 8.78
C ALA A 72 -3.83 -6.42 7.58
N GLY A 73 -3.34 -7.58 7.15
CA GLY A 73 -4.07 -8.41 6.20
C GLY A 73 -5.21 -9.18 6.88
N SER A 74 -5.02 -9.66 8.10
CA SER A 74 -5.93 -10.57 8.81
C SER A 74 -7.26 -9.88 9.11
N GLY A 75 -8.29 -10.18 8.31
CA GLY A 75 -9.63 -9.55 8.41
C GLY A 75 -9.97 -8.54 7.31
N ALA A 76 -9.03 -8.19 6.44
CA ALA A 76 -9.32 -7.33 5.29
C ALA A 76 -10.00 -8.12 4.15
N ASP A 77 -11.13 -7.61 3.65
CA ASP A 77 -11.84 -8.15 2.48
C ASP A 77 -11.01 -7.97 1.20
N ILE A 78 -10.36 -6.81 1.05
CA ILE A 78 -9.51 -6.44 -0.08
C ILE A 78 -8.17 -5.94 0.43
N ILE A 79 -7.09 -6.43 -0.18
CA ILE A 79 -5.72 -5.96 0.06
C ILE A 79 -5.26 -5.14 -1.12
N CYS A 80 -5.04 -3.85 -0.91
CA CYS A 80 -4.44 -2.98 -1.91
C CYS A 80 -2.92 -2.87 -1.70
N GLN A 81 -2.12 -3.45 -2.59
CA GLN A 81 -0.69 -3.18 -2.68
C GLN A 81 -0.46 -1.87 -3.44
N VAL A 82 0.00 -0.84 -2.73
CA VAL A 82 0.34 0.46 -3.32
C VAL A 82 1.81 0.47 -3.74
N ILE A 83 2.10 0.87 -4.97
CA ILE A 83 3.47 1.05 -5.49
C ILE A 83 3.69 2.46 -6.05
N ASP A 84 4.97 2.84 -6.21
CA ASP A 84 5.36 3.99 -7.01
C ASP A 84 5.45 3.57 -8.48
N ALA A 85 4.68 4.19 -9.37
CA ALA A 85 4.52 3.77 -10.76
C ALA A 85 5.86 3.73 -11.53
N ARG A 86 6.83 4.56 -11.12
CA ARG A 86 8.12 4.72 -11.83
C ARG A 86 9.06 3.52 -11.72
N HIS A 87 8.91 2.68 -10.70
CA HIS A 87 9.86 1.60 -10.46
C HIS A 87 9.29 0.49 -9.58
N TRP A 88 9.64 -0.75 -9.91
CA TRP A 88 9.37 -1.95 -9.12
C TRP A 88 10.70 -2.44 -8.55
N ASN A 89 10.78 -2.64 -7.24
CA ASN A 89 12.01 -3.11 -6.61
C ASN A 89 11.78 -4.36 -5.75
N GLN A 90 12.85 -4.87 -5.13
CA GLN A 90 12.78 -6.08 -4.30
C GLN A 90 11.84 -5.94 -3.09
N GLU A 91 11.57 -4.74 -2.61
CA GLU A 91 10.63 -4.55 -1.50
C GLU A 91 9.19 -4.63 -1.97
N ASP A 92 8.88 -4.10 -3.15
CA ASP A 92 7.59 -4.30 -3.81
C ASP A 92 7.36 -5.80 -4.08
N GLN A 93 8.40 -6.51 -4.52
CA GLN A 93 8.36 -7.96 -4.70
C GLN A 93 8.08 -8.70 -3.38
N ARG A 94 8.75 -8.34 -2.29
CA ARG A 94 8.50 -8.97 -0.98
C ARG A 94 7.08 -8.75 -0.47
N VAL A 95 6.49 -7.58 -0.76
CA VAL A 95 5.09 -7.32 -0.42
C VAL A 95 4.19 -8.27 -1.20
N LEU A 96 4.44 -8.42 -2.50
CA LEU A 96 3.71 -9.38 -3.32
C LEU A 96 3.90 -10.80 -2.79
N ASP A 97 5.13 -11.28 -2.58
CA ASP A 97 5.41 -12.64 -2.10
C ASP A 97 4.69 -12.94 -0.77
N HIS A 98 4.54 -11.94 0.10
CA HIS A 98 3.86 -12.09 1.38
C HIS A 98 2.33 -12.24 1.24
N PHE A 99 1.73 -11.53 0.28
CA PHE A 99 0.27 -11.49 0.11
C PHE A 99 -0.25 -12.30 -1.08
N ALA A 100 0.62 -12.87 -1.93
CA ALA A 100 0.24 -13.60 -3.14
C ALA A 100 -0.68 -14.81 -2.88
N GLY A 101 -0.63 -15.39 -1.68
CA GLY A 101 -1.54 -16.48 -1.26
C GLY A 101 -2.98 -16.05 -0.99
N ARG A 102 -3.31 -14.75 -1.06
CA ARG A 102 -4.67 -14.21 -0.87
C ARG A 102 -5.59 -14.36 -2.10
N GLY A 103 -5.05 -14.81 -3.23
CA GLY A 103 -5.81 -14.93 -4.48
C GLY A 103 -6.34 -13.57 -4.98
N ASP A 104 -7.55 -13.57 -5.53
CA ASP A 104 -8.18 -12.40 -6.18
C ASP A 104 -8.46 -11.22 -5.23
N GLY A 105 -8.27 -11.41 -3.92
CA GLY A 105 -8.34 -10.35 -2.93
C GLY A 105 -7.15 -9.38 -2.95
N LEU A 106 -6.14 -9.57 -3.82
CA LEU A 106 -4.96 -8.71 -3.92
C LEU A 106 -5.01 -7.77 -5.13
N TRP A 107 -5.17 -6.48 -4.87
CA TRP A 107 -5.28 -5.41 -5.85
C TRP A 107 -3.98 -4.61 -5.93
N LEU A 108 -3.57 -4.20 -7.14
CA LEU A 108 -2.41 -3.34 -7.33
C LEU A 108 -2.83 -1.90 -7.60
N LEU A 109 -2.35 -0.97 -6.78
CA LEU A 109 -2.57 0.46 -6.97
C LEU A 109 -1.27 1.15 -7.42
N LEU A 110 -1.27 1.65 -8.66
CA LEU A 110 -0.17 2.45 -9.21
C LEU A 110 -0.32 3.90 -8.73
N ASN A 111 0.53 4.31 -7.79
CA ASN A 111 0.56 5.69 -7.32
C ASN A 111 1.66 6.50 -8.02
N LYS A 112 1.54 7.83 -7.97
CA LYS A 112 2.50 8.79 -8.55
C LYS A 112 2.68 8.65 -10.07
N VAL A 113 1.61 8.32 -10.78
CA VAL A 113 1.60 8.24 -12.25
C VAL A 113 1.93 9.59 -12.90
N ASP A 114 1.64 10.69 -12.19
CA ASP A 114 2.00 12.07 -12.56
C ASP A 114 3.52 12.30 -12.64
N LEU A 115 4.32 11.44 -12.00
CA LEU A 115 5.79 11.53 -12.02
C LEU A 115 6.44 10.67 -13.10
N LEU A 116 5.67 9.97 -13.93
CA LEU A 116 6.19 9.29 -15.11
C LEU A 116 6.70 10.33 -16.12
N ARG A 117 7.71 9.93 -16.91
CA ARG A 117 8.30 10.83 -17.93
C ARG A 117 7.30 11.26 -19.01
N SER A 118 6.29 10.42 -19.25
CA SER A 118 5.26 10.61 -20.27
C SER A 118 3.99 9.84 -19.87
N PRO A 119 2.78 10.39 -20.05
CA PRO A 119 1.51 9.69 -19.77
C PRO A 119 1.34 8.38 -20.54
N GLU A 120 1.91 8.28 -21.74
CA GLU A 120 1.87 7.11 -22.61
C GLU A 120 2.56 5.90 -22.00
N LEU A 121 3.42 6.10 -20.99
CA LEU A 121 4.10 5.02 -20.27
C LEU A 121 3.19 4.32 -19.25
N VAL A 122 2.01 4.86 -18.94
CA VAL A 122 1.09 4.25 -17.95
C VAL A 122 0.62 2.87 -18.42
N LEU A 123 0.15 2.75 -19.67
CA LEU A 123 -0.37 1.48 -20.19
C LEU A 123 0.71 0.39 -20.29
N PRO A 124 1.89 0.63 -20.89
CA PRO A 124 2.99 -0.34 -20.88
C PRO A 124 3.40 -0.76 -19.47
N ARG A 125 3.34 0.17 -18.50
CA ARG A 125 3.66 -0.13 -17.11
C ARG A 125 2.62 -1.04 -16.47
N ILE A 126 1.33 -0.85 -16.75
CA ILE A 126 0.25 -1.72 -16.29
C ILE A 126 0.45 -3.14 -16.87
N GLU A 127 0.72 -3.26 -18.18
CA GLU A 127 0.95 -4.55 -18.84
C GLU A 127 2.18 -5.30 -18.30
N GLU A 128 3.25 -4.57 -17.95
CA GLU A 128 4.41 -5.15 -17.27
C GLU A 128 4.04 -5.72 -15.90
N LEU A 129 3.24 -5.00 -15.12
CA LEU A 129 2.88 -5.37 -13.76
C LEU A 129 1.80 -6.45 -13.71
N GLN A 130 0.88 -6.48 -14.68
CA GLN A 130 -0.09 -7.57 -14.84
C GLN A 130 0.57 -8.93 -15.03
N ARG A 131 1.76 -8.97 -15.67
CA ARG A 131 2.52 -10.21 -15.85
C ARG A 131 3.15 -10.76 -14.56
N LYS A 132 3.17 -9.98 -13.46
CA LYS A 132 3.79 -10.40 -12.19
C LYS A 132 2.88 -11.26 -11.32
N HIS A 133 1.57 -11.05 -11.39
CA HIS A 133 0.59 -11.74 -10.56
C HIS A 133 -0.80 -11.60 -11.17
N SER A 134 -1.69 -12.56 -10.89
CA SER A 134 -3.12 -12.42 -11.17
C SER A 134 -3.73 -11.49 -10.13
N TRP A 135 -3.75 -10.19 -10.43
CA TRP A 135 -4.34 -9.18 -9.56
C TRP A 135 -5.87 -9.27 -9.59
N GLY A 136 -6.52 -8.87 -8.50
CA GLY A 136 -7.97 -8.71 -8.44
C GLY A 136 -8.50 -7.74 -9.51
N GLN A 137 -9.71 -8.01 -9.99
CA GLN A 137 -10.40 -7.23 -11.04
C GLN A 137 -11.66 -6.56 -10.51
#